data_AF-A0A537JSC2-F1
#
_entry.id   AF-A0A537JSC2-F1
#
_cell.length_a   1.000
_cell.length_b   1.000
_cell.length_c   1.000
_cell.angle_alpha   90.00
_cell.angle_beta   90.00
_cell.angle_gamma   90.00
#
_symmetry.space_group_name_H-M   'P 1'
#
loop_
_entity.id
_entity.type
_entity.pdbx_description
1 polymer ?
#
loop_
_entity_poly.entity_id
_entity_poly.type
_entity_poly.pdbx_seq_one_letter_code
_entity_poly.pdbx_strand_id
1 'polypeptide(L)'
;MKFYFTLILFVSFSSYGQNISFREIKSRPNSRYYKTTEKTIIYPIVVTNNKRVDSLINSQIKNDVFSPDDEKQSIYKTLDENINDYGLINLSYEVTFKESGLLSFSIFSEGCGAYCSSGETYFNFDLKTGKKLVITDFIIEDKLDSFHKIVFASKAKSLSKYKKTN
;
A
#
# COMPACT_ATOMS: atom_id res chain seq x y z
N MET A 1 27.56 -53.47 18.91
CA MET A 1 27.84 -52.02 18.79
C MET A 1 26.58 -51.32 18.28
N LYS A 2 25.77 -50.80 19.20
CA LYS A 2 24.81 -49.74 18.88
C LYS A 2 25.64 -48.47 18.68
N PHE A 3 25.34 -47.67 17.65
CA PHE A 3 24.79 -46.33 17.82
C PHE A 3 25.12 -45.35 16.67
N TYR A 4 24.06 -44.67 16.22
CA TYR A 4 24.00 -43.37 15.52
C TYR A 4 24.53 -43.27 14.09
N PHE A 5 23.68 -43.65 13.12
CA PHE A 5 23.64 -43.03 11.79
C PHE A 5 22.32 -42.26 11.67
N THR A 6 22.20 -41.16 12.41
CA THR A 6 21.10 -40.21 12.26
C THR A 6 21.76 -38.83 12.17
N LEU A 7 22.38 -38.57 11.01
CA LEU A 7 22.88 -37.24 10.68
C LEU A 7 21.66 -36.36 10.43
N ILE A 8 21.37 -35.58 11.45
CA ILE A 8 20.34 -34.57 11.57
C ILE A 8 20.49 -33.57 10.40
N LEU A 9 19.59 -33.69 9.41
CA LEU A 9 19.32 -32.66 8.40
C LEU A 9 18.54 -31.51 9.05
N PHE A 10 19.20 -30.76 9.94
CA PHE A 10 18.75 -29.40 10.28
C PHE A 10 19.19 -28.50 9.13
N VAL A 11 18.46 -28.57 8.01
CA VAL A 11 18.40 -27.42 7.10
C VAL A 11 17.67 -26.36 7.89
N SER A 12 18.45 -25.49 8.52
CA SER A 12 17.99 -24.26 9.13
C SER A 12 17.12 -23.55 8.11
N PHE A 13 15.79 -23.60 8.29
CA PHE A 13 14.90 -22.58 7.75
C PHE A 13 15.27 -21.28 8.46
N SER A 14 16.39 -20.67 8.07
CA SER A 14 16.57 -19.25 8.27
C SER A 14 15.47 -18.62 7.43
N SER A 15 14.35 -18.26 8.07
CA SER A 15 13.39 -17.36 7.47
C SER A 15 14.18 -16.11 7.14
N TYR A 16 14.49 -15.93 5.85
CA TYR A 16 15.00 -14.68 5.35
C TYR A 16 13.85 -13.69 5.50
N GLY A 17 13.74 -13.07 6.68
CA GLY A 17 12.93 -11.88 6.86
C GLY A 17 13.49 -10.86 5.89
N GLN A 18 12.77 -10.61 4.79
CA GLN A 18 13.15 -9.54 3.88
C GLN A 18 13.10 -8.24 4.68
N ASN A 19 14.24 -7.59 4.81
CA ASN A 19 14.31 -6.26 5.43
C ASN A 19 13.66 -5.27 4.48
N ILE A 20 12.52 -4.72 4.89
CA ILE A 20 11.80 -3.68 4.16
C ILE A 20 12.14 -2.33 4.79
N SER A 21 12.43 -1.37 3.94
CA SER A 21 12.54 0.03 4.33
C SER A 21 11.81 0.91 3.33
N PHE A 22 11.58 2.16 3.72
CA PHE A 22 10.96 3.16 2.90
C PHE A 22 11.94 4.30 2.66
N ARG A 23 12.09 4.69 1.40
CA ARG A 23 12.64 5.99 1.03
C ARG A 23 11.49 6.92 0.73
N GLU A 24 11.66 8.21 0.98
CA GLU A 24 10.60 9.19 0.81
C GLU A 24 10.98 10.22 -0.25
N ILE A 25 10.05 10.52 -1.16
CA ILE A 25 10.10 11.72 -1.99
C ILE A 25 9.25 12.77 -1.29
N LYS A 26 9.88 13.89 -0.89
CA LYS A 26 9.22 14.97 -0.16
C LYS A 26 9.15 16.25 -0.98
N SER A 27 7.94 16.70 -1.24
CA SER A 27 7.66 17.92 -2.01
C SER A 27 6.69 18.83 -1.28
N ARG A 28 6.70 20.11 -1.66
CA ARG A 28 5.66 21.06 -1.26
C ARG A 28 4.54 21.04 -2.30
N PRO A 29 3.29 21.28 -1.90
CA PRO A 29 2.22 21.47 -2.83
C PRO A 29 2.36 22.81 -3.56
N ASN A 30 1.67 22.96 -4.68
CA ASN A 30 1.69 24.21 -5.41
C ASN A 30 0.90 25.29 -4.64
N SER A 31 1.54 26.44 -4.40
CA SER A 31 0.99 27.54 -3.60
C SER A 31 -0.30 28.15 -4.17
N ARG A 32 -0.61 27.88 -5.45
CA ARG A 32 -1.89 28.23 -6.07
C ARG A 32 -3.06 27.53 -5.40
N TYR A 33 -2.88 26.27 -5.01
CA TYR A 33 -3.95 25.43 -4.43
C TYR A 33 -3.88 25.43 -2.91
N TYR A 34 -2.68 25.39 -2.32
CA TYR A 34 -2.52 25.33 -0.87
C TYR A 34 -1.26 26.07 -0.41
N LYS A 35 -1.46 27.14 0.38
CA LYS A 35 -0.37 27.97 0.90
C LYS A 35 0.18 27.37 2.18
N THR A 36 1.28 26.61 2.05
CA THR A 36 2.03 26.08 3.20
C THR A 36 3.53 26.16 2.95
N THR A 37 4.30 26.19 4.04
CA THR A 37 5.77 26.06 3.99
C THR A 37 6.22 24.62 4.26
N GLU A 38 5.29 23.74 4.62
CA GLU A 38 5.56 22.35 4.96
C GLU A 38 5.58 21.47 3.71
N LYS A 39 6.32 20.36 3.79
CA LYS A 39 6.35 19.33 2.75
C LYS A 39 5.25 18.32 3.04
N THR A 40 4.03 18.62 2.62
CA THR A 40 2.84 17.79 2.82
C THR A 40 2.72 16.68 1.77
N ILE A 41 3.56 16.65 0.74
CA ILE A 41 3.61 15.56 -0.23
C ILE A 41 4.76 14.62 0.15
N ILE A 42 4.45 13.46 0.72
CA ILE A 42 5.38 12.43 1.20
C ILE A 42 5.03 11.12 0.48
N TYR A 43 5.69 10.86 -0.65
CA TYR A 43 5.48 9.65 -1.45
C TYR A 43 6.46 8.53 -1.01
N PRO A 44 5.96 7.32 -0.68
CA PRO A 44 6.80 6.20 -0.29
C PRO A 44 7.44 5.49 -1.51
N ILE A 45 8.70 5.11 -1.36
CA ILE A 45 9.42 4.20 -2.26
C ILE A 45 9.82 2.98 -1.43
N VAL A 46 9.23 1.83 -1.74
CA VAL A 46 9.47 0.55 -1.05
C VAL A 46 10.82 -0.02 -1.48
N VAL A 47 11.62 -0.49 -0.50
CA VAL A 47 12.94 -1.09 -0.71
C VAL A 47 13.06 -2.40 0.07
N THR A 48 13.30 -3.52 -0.63
CA THR A 48 13.28 -4.90 -0.11
C THR A 48 14.61 -5.66 -0.27
N ASN A 49 15.65 -5.00 -0.81
CA ASN A 49 16.92 -5.57 -1.28
C ASN A 49 16.81 -6.44 -2.55
N ASN A 50 15.62 -6.57 -3.13
CA ASN A 50 15.40 -7.24 -4.41
C ASN A 50 14.89 -6.22 -5.44
N LYS A 51 15.79 -5.78 -6.35
CA LYS A 51 15.46 -4.75 -7.35
C LYS A 51 14.24 -5.09 -8.22
N ARG A 52 13.99 -6.37 -8.50
CA ARG A 52 12.82 -6.79 -9.27
C ARG A 52 11.54 -6.59 -8.46
N VAL A 53 11.53 -7.01 -7.19
CA VAL A 53 10.41 -6.81 -6.27
C VAL A 53 10.16 -5.32 -6.02
N ASP A 54 11.23 -4.55 -5.78
CA ASP A 54 11.17 -3.09 -5.62
C ASP A 54 10.52 -2.44 -6.84
N SER A 55 10.94 -2.82 -8.06
CA SER A 55 10.37 -2.28 -9.30
C SER A 55 8.89 -2.63 -9.45
N LEU A 56 8.49 -3.87 -9.16
CA LEU A 56 7.10 -4.32 -9.28
C LEU A 56 6.20 -3.58 -8.29
N ILE A 57 6.60 -3.52 -7.02
CA ILE A 57 5.83 -2.85 -5.97
C ILE A 57 5.68 -1.37 -6.29
N ASN A 58 6.79 -0.66 -6.54
CA ASN A 58 6.74 0.78 -6.78
C ASN A 58 6.01 1.16 -8.08
N SER A 59 6.06 0.31 -9.12
CA SER A 59 5.26 0.53 -10.33
C SER A 59 3.77 0.37 -10.08
N GLN A 60 3.37 -0.65 -9.33
CA GLN A 60 1.96 -0.87 -8.96
C GLN A 60 1.43 0.29 -8.10
N ILE A 61 2.21 0.75 -7.11
CA ILE A 61 1.85 1.92 -6.28
C ILE A 61 1.64 3.16 -7.16
N LYS A 62 2.60 3.48 -8.05
CA LYS A 62 2.48 4.64 -8.94
C LYS A 62 1.21 4.57 -9.79
N ASN A 63 0.94 3.41 -10.39
CA ASN A 63 -0.19 3.23 -11.29
C ASN A 63 -1.52 3.32 -10.54
N ASP A 64 -1.63 2.70 -9.36
CA ASP A 64 -2.85 2.75 -8.57
C ASP A 64 -3.13 4.14 -7.98
N VAL A 65 -2.10 4.87 -7.53
CA VAL A 65 -2.28 6.20 -6.91
C VAL A 65 -2.57 7.28 -7.96
N PHE A 66 -1.87 7.25 -9.10
CA PHE A 66 -1.89 8.37 -10.05
C PHE A 66 -2.52 8.04 -11.40
N SER A 67 -2.61 6.76 -11.77
CA SER A 67 -3.10 6.31 -13.09
C SER A 67 -2.53 7.15 -14.25
N PRO A 68 -1.18 7.28 -14.37
CA PRO A 68 -0.58 8.18 -15.35
C PRO A 68 -0.87 7.72 -16.78
N ASP A 69 -1.04 8.68 -17.70
CA ASP A 69 -1.28 8.41 -19.12
C ASP A 69 -0.16 7.59 -19.77
N ASP A 70 1.09 7.80 -19.33
CA ASP A 70 2.24 6.98 -19.70
C ASP A 70 2.76 6.18 -18.49
N GLU A 71 2.55 4.86 -18.52
CA GLU A 71 3.06 3.96 -17.48
C GLU A 71 4.59 3.97 -17.33
N LYS A 72 5.34 4.40 -18.36
CA LYS A 72 6.81 4.51 -18.29
C LYS A 72 7.29 5.83 -17.70
N GLN A 73 6.38 6.78 -17.46
CA GLN A 73 6.71 8.06 -16.86
C GLN A 73 7.38 7.89 -15.50
N SER A 74 8.42 8.67 -15.25
CA SER A 74 9.11 8.66 -13.96
C SER A 74 8.19 9.17 -12.84
N ILE A 75 8.35 8.62 -11.64
CA ILE A 75 7.58 9.07 -10.47
C ILE A 75 7.75 10.56 -10.18
N TYR A 76 8.93 11.15 -10.43
CA TYR A 76 9.16 12.58 -10.22
C TYR A 76 8.30 13.44 -11.16
N LYS A 77 8.20 13.06 -12.43
CA LYS A 77 7.34 13.76 -13.40
C LYS A 77 5.86 13.57 -13.06
N THR A 78 5.45 12.35 -12.70
CA THR A 78 4.06 12.09 -12.26
C THR A 78 3.69 12.91 -11.02
N LEU A 79 4.58 13.01 -10.03
CA LEU A 79 4.34 13.84 -8.85
C LEU A 79 4.27 15.32 -9.21
N ASP A 80 5.17 15.81 -10.07
CA ASP A 80 5.19 17.22 -10.49
C ASP A 80 3.87 17.62 -11.19
N GLU A 81 3.41 16.81 -12.15
CA GLU A 81 2.11 17.01 -12.83
C GLU A 81 0.94 16.97 -11.84
N ASN A 82 0.95 15.99 -10.91
CA ASN A 82 -0.12 15.90 -9.90
C ASN A 82 -0.14 17.11 -8.97
N ILE A 83 1.02 17.66 -8.60
CA ILE A 83 1.12 18.84 -7.75
C ILE A 83 0.72 20.12 -8.49
N ASN A 84 1.20 20.29 -9.73
CA ASN A 84 1.10 21.55 -10.46
C ASN A 84 -0.16 21.67 -11.31
N ASP A 85 -0.62 20.57 -11.89
CA ASP A 85 -1.71 20.57 -12.87
C ASP A 85 -3.00 20.02 -12.27
N TYR A 86 -2.90 18.94 -11.47
CA TYR A 86 -4.06 18.27 -10.86
C TYR A 86 -4.36 18.70 -9.41
N GLY A 87 -3.53 19.59 -8.84
CA GLY A 87 -3.80 20.21 -7.55
C GLY A 87 -3.67 19.30 -6.34
N LEU A 88 -2.75 18.33 -6.36
CA LEU A 88 -2.37 17.51 -5.21
C LEU A 88 -1.77 18.39 -4.11
N ILE A 89 -2.39 18.38 -2.93
CA ILE A 89 -2.02 19.22 -1.79
C ILE A 89 -1.49 18.44 -0.59
N ASN A 90 -1.88 17.17 -0.44
CA ASN A 90 -1.44 16.31 0.64
C ASN A 90 -1.25 14.88 0.12
N LEU A 91 -0.16 14.25 0.55
CA LEU A 91 0.09 12.85 0.28
C LEU A 91 0.88 12.28 1.46
N SER A 92 0.38 11.24 2.10
CA SER A 92 1.06 10.58 3.20
C SER A 92 0.82 9.08 3.14
N TYR A 93 1.59 8.31 3.91
CA TYR A 93 1.44 6.86 3.95
C TYR A 93 1.55 6.35 5.38
N GLU A 94 0.85 5.26 5.66
CA GLU A 94 0.87 4.58 6.96
C GLU A 94 1.10 3.08 6.77
N VAL A 95 2.16 2.55 7.37
CA VAL A 95 2.45 1.11 7.36
C VAL A 95 1.65 0.43 8.46
N THR A 96 0.72 -0.44 8.07
CA THR A 96 -0.15 -1.18 8.99
C THR A 96 0.38 -2.58 9.31
N PHE A 97 1.16 -3.18 8.41
CA PHE A 97 1.77 -4.50 8.62
C PHE A 97 3.05 -4.66 7.78
N LYS A 98 4.11 -5.26 8.32
CA LYS A 98 5.38 -5.46 7.58
C LYS A 98 6.17 -6.68 8.02
N GLU A 99 5.50 -7.80 8.26
CA GLU A 99 6.12 -9.03 8.76
C GLU A 99 5.79 -10.24 7.89
N SER A 100 6.49 -11.35 8.13
CA SER A 100 6.18 -12.66 7.52
C SER A 100 6.12 -12.67 5.98
N GLY A 101 6.91 -11.82 5.32
CA GLY A 101 6.92 -11.73 3.86
C GLY A 101 5.71 -10.98 3.27
N LEU A 102 4.94 -10.28 4.11
CA LEU A 102 3.83 -9.42 3.68
C LEU A 102 4.10 -7.96 4.05
N LEU A 103 3.66 -7.07 3.18
CA LEU A 103 3.62 -5.64 3.44
C LEU A 103 2.21 -5.12 3.22
N SER A 104 1.65 -4.48 4.24
CA SER A 104 0.40 -3.74 4.17
C SER A 104 0.60 -2.31 4.62
N PHE A 105 0.11 -1.38 3.82
CA PHE A 105 0.14 0.04 4.12
C PHE A 105 -0.94 0.74 3.31
N SER A 106 -1.23 1.99 3.65
CA SER A 106 -2.14 2.83 2.89
C SER A 106 -1.46 4.12 2.48
N ILE A 107 -1.99 4.75 1.42
CA ILE A 107 -1.63 6.09 0.99
C ILE A 107 -2.87 6.95 1.02
N PHE A 108 -2.80 8.01 1.81
CA PHE A 108 -3.75 9.11 1.81
C PHE A 108 -3.35 10.11 0.72
N SER A 109 -4.32 10.57 -0.05
CA SER A 109 -4.15 11.61 -1.07
C SER A 109 -5.26 12.64 -0.95
N GLU A 110 -4.92 13.91 -1.01
CA GLU A 110 -5.87 15.02 -1.04
C GLU A 110 -5.47 16.01 -2.14
N GLY A 111 -6.45 16.38 -2.97
CA GLY A 111 -6.29 17.37 -4.01
C GLY A 111 -7.41 18.40 -3.96
N CYS A 112 -7.13 19.62 -4.44
CA CYS A 112 -8.11 20.71 -4.49
C CYS A 112 -8.22 21.28 -5.91
N GLY A 113 -9.42 21.14 -6.48
CA GLY A 113 -9.84 21.84 -7.70
C GLY A 113 -10.91 22.88 -7.36
N ALA A 114 -12.15 22.65 -7.80
CA ALA A 114 -13.31 23.46 -7.37
C ALA A 114 -13.66 23.24 -5.89
N TYR A 115 -13.46 22.02 -5.40
CA TYR A 115 -13.53 21.63 -3.99
C TYR A 115 -12.38 20.66 -3.71
N CYS A 116 -12.06 20.48 -2.43
CA CYS A 116 -11.06 19.50 -2.02
C CYS A 116 -11.70 18.12 -1.89
N SER A 117 -11.02 17.11 -2.42
CA SER A 117 -11.37 15.71 -2.28
C SER A 117 -10.18 14.95 -1.74
N SER A 118 -10.47 13.94 -0.94
CA SER A 118 -9.46 13.03 -0.40
C SER A 118 -9.88 11.59 -0.57
N GLY A 119 -8.88 10.71 -0.58
CA GLY A 119 -9.06 9.28 -0.70
C GLY A 119 -7.92 8.53 -0.02
N GLU A 120 -8.21 7.28 0.33
CA GLU A 120 -7.24 6.35 0.89
C GLU A 120 -7.12 5.16 -0.06
N THR A 121 -5.89 4.84 -0.47
CA THR A 121 -5.61 3.65 -1.28
C THR A 121 -4.85 2.64 -0.44
N TYR A 122 -5.37 1.42 -0.37
CA TYR A 122 -4.82 0.35 0.46
C TYR A 122 -3.98 -0.61 -0.39
N PHE A 123 -2.81 -0.93 0.11
CA PHE A 123 -1.87 -1.83 -0.53
C PHE A 123 -1.58 -3.03 0.36
N ASN A 124 -1.56 -4.20 -0.26
CA ASN A 124 -1.10 -5.45 0.35
C ASN A 124 -0.18 -6.12 -0.66
N PHE A 125 1.02 -6.49 -0.27
CA PHE A 125 2.01 -7.09 -1.16
C PHE A 125 2.59 -8.37 -0.55
N ASP A 126 2.71 -9.40 -1.38
CA ASP A 126 3.63 -10.50 -1.13
C ASP A 126 5.04 -10.07 -1.53
N LEU A 127 5.94 -9.98 -0.55
CA LEU A 127 7.31 -9.51 -0.73
C LEU A 127 8.21 -10.53 -1.40
N LYS A 128 7.83 -11.81 -1.41
CA LYS A 128 8.56 -12.83 -2.15
C LYS A 128 8.42 -12.61 -3.67
N THR A 129 7.23 -12.22 -4.10
CA THR A 129 6.88 -12.10 -5.53
C THR A 129 6.78 -10.66 -6.03
N GLY A 130 6.57 -9.70 -5.12
CA GLY A 130 6.21 -8.31 -5.44
C GLY A 130 4.76 -8.17 -5.93
N LYS A 131 3.94 -9.21 -5.84
CA LYS A 131 2.55 -9.19 -6.32
C LYS A 131 1.67 -8.42 -5.32
N LYS A 132 0.86 -7.47 -5.83
CA LYS A 132 -0.24 -6.89 -5.05
C LYS A 132 -1.31 -7.96 -4.79
N LEU A 133 -1.64 -8.16 -3.54
CA LEU A 133 -2.65 -9.09 -3.07
C LEU A 133 -4.01 -8.39 -3.04
N VAL A 134 -4.98 -9.01 -3.69
CA VAL A 134 -6.38 -8.57 -3.70
C VAL A 134 -7.25 -9.57 -2.95
N ILE A 135 -8.48 -9.19 -2.65
CA ILE A 135 -9.35 -10.02 -1.82
C ILE A 135 -9.64 -11.42 -2.42
N THR A 136 -9.66 -11.51 -3.74
CA THR A 136 -9.84 -12.77 -4.48
C THR A 136 -8.62 -13.69 -4.44
N ASP A 137 -7.46 -13.20 -3.96
CA ASP A 137 -6.31 -14.07 -3.66
C ASP A 137 -6.52 -14.87 -2.36
N PHE A 138 -7.46 -14.45 -1.50
CA PHE A 138 -7.75 -15.09 -0.20
C PHE A 138 -9.11 -15.79 -0.15
N ILE A 139 -10.07 -15.30 -0.93
CA ILE A 139 -11.44 -15.81 -0.95
C ILE A 139 -11.65 -16.63 -2.22
N ILE A 140 -12.03 -17.89 -2.04
CA ILE A 140 -12.43 -18.77 -3.15
C ILE A 140 -13.65 -18.12 -3.84
N GLU A 141 -13.65 -18.09 -5.18
CA GLU A 141 -14.61 -17.32 -5.98
C GLU A 141 -16.08 -17.63 -5.64
N ASP A 142 -16.41 -18.89 -5.35
CA ASP A 142 -17.75 -19.34 -4.94
C ASP A 142 -18.18 -18.88 -3.53
N LYS A 143 -17.27 -18.24 -2.79
CA LYS A 143 -17.50 -17.68 -1.45
C LYS A 143 -17.56 -16.16 -1.42
N LEU A 144 -17.37 -15.46 -2.53
CA LEU A 144 -17.39 -13.99 -2.55
C LEU A 144 -18.75 -13.43 -2.08
N ASP A 145 -19.86 -14.02 -2.52
CA ASP A 145 -21.20 -13.63 -2.06
C ASP A 145 -21.42 -13.88 -0.56
N SER A 146 -20.84 -14.98 -0.05
CA SER A 146 -20.89 -15.28 1.38
C SER A 146 -20.10 -14.25 2.18
N PHE A 147 -18.94 -13.85 1.67
CA PHE A 147 -18.13 -12.80 2.27
C PHE A 147 -18.85 -11.45 2.25
N HIS A 148 -19.47 -11.05 1.13
CA HIS A 148 -20.28 -9.84 1.05
C HIS A 148 -21.39 -9.84 2.12
N LYS A 149 -22.12 -10.96 2.28
CA LYS A 149 -23.16 -11.09 3.31
C LYS A 149 -22.61 -10.87 4.72
N ILE A 150 -21.43 -11.39 5.03
CA ILE A 150 -20.76 -11.19 6.32
C ILE A 150 -20.42 -9.71 6.53
N VAL A 151 -19.84 -9.04 5.53
CA VAL A 151 -19.51 -7.62 5.59
C VAL A 151 -20.76 -6.75 5.81
N PHE A 152 -21.83 -7.00 5.04
CA PHE A 152 -23.10 -6.27 5.18
C PHE A 152 -23.75 -6.49 6.55
N ALA A 153 -23.79 -7.73 7.03
CA ALA A 153 -24.33 -8.04 8.35
C ALA A 153 -23.54 -7.33 9.47
N SER A 154 -22.21 -7.30 9.36
CA SER A 154 -21.33 -6.57 10.28
C SER A 154 -21.62 -5.07 10.27
N LYS A 155 -21.75 -4.45 9.09
CA LYS A 155 -22.08 -3.02 8.94
C LYS A 155 -23.45 -2.69 9.53
N ALA A 156 -24.47 -3.51 9.26
CA ALA A 156 -25.81 -3.33 9.81
C ALA A 156 -25.80 -3.39 11.36
N LYS A 157 -25.03 -4.34 11.92
CA LYS A 157 -24.84 -4.46 13.37
C LYS A 157 -24.18 -3.21 13.96
N SER A 158 -23.11 -2.69 13.35
CA SER A 158 -22.43 -1.47 13.80
C SER A 158 -23.34 -0.24 13.77
N LEU A 159 -24.16 -0.08 12.71
CA LEU A 159 -25.13 1.01 12.61
C LEU A 159 -26.22 0.90 13.69
N SER A 160 -26.72 -0.31 13.96
CA SER A 160 -27.71 -0.52 15.02
C SER A 160 -27.17 -0.18 16.40
N LYS A 161 -25.88 -0.41 16.64
CA LYS A 161 -25.20 -0.06 17.89
C LYS A 161 -25.08 1.46 18.04
N TYR A 162 -24.63 2.14 16.98
CA TYR A 162 -24.49 3.61 16.95
C TYR A 162 -25.81 4.32 17.28
N LYS A 163 -26.93 3.87 16.69
CA LYS A 163 -28.29 4.40 16.95
C LYS A 163 -28.84 4.16 18.36
N LYS A 164 -28.25 3.23 19.12
CA LYS A 164 -28.64 2.96 20.52
C LYS A 164 -27.78 3.73 21.52
N THR A 165 -26.65 4.27 21.08
CA THR A 165 -25.68 5.00 21.92
C THR A 165 -25.70 6.51 21.70
N ASN A 166 -26.47 6.99 20.72
CA ASN A 166 -26.83 8.38 20.47
C ASN A 166 -28.34 8.45 20.27
#